data_AF-A0A0G4LKB1-F1
#
_entry.id   AF-A0A0G4LKB1-F1
#
_cell.length_a   1.000
_cell.length_b   1.000
_cell.length_c   1.000
_cell.angle_alpha   90.00
_cell.angle_beta   90.00
_cell.angle_gamma   90.00
#
_symmetry.space_group_name_H-M   'P 1'
#
loop_
_entity.id
_entity.type
_entity.pdbx_description
1 polymer ?
#
loop_
_entity_poly.entity_id
_entity_poly.type
_entity_poly.pdbx_seq_one_letter_code
_entity_poly.pdbx_strand_id
1 'polypeptide(L)'
;MLKTWSHKSKPQESGLRSSELGEVIDDPASSHDAVFGDISRKGPNYRNVGWLGTVALMMKTQIGLGVLSIPAAFDTLGIVPGVLVLCAISAITTWSDCIVGVFKLRHREVYSIDDAGQLMFGRIGREVMGVAFCLYWIFVAGSGMLGISIGLNAVSTHGTCTATLGRISWLAWIGLICILSSILTVTVAVGIQDRPASAPQTGEWSSDFKIINHPSFTEAITAVSAIVPEAELISRKLPGKYMFVRFLRGTKHLASNTIIHWATWFGCTFGVTAIAYLIASAIPVFGGLVSLIGALLGTFLSFMPMGCMWLYDNWARGKTEKTWSWRLMVLWSVFVIVSGTFLMISGTYGSVVGIMDSYEESGGSAAFSCADNSNST
;
A
#
# COMPACT_ATOMS: atom_id res chain seq x y z
N MET A 1 24.68 -18.65 17.36
CA MET A 1 26.02 -19.25 17.31
C MET A 1 26.51 -19.18 15.87
N LEU A 2 27.49 -18.31 15.64
CA LEU A 2 28.10 -18.00 14.35
C LEU A 2 29.27 -18.96 14.05
N LYS A 3 29.54 -19.13 12.74
CA LYS A 3 30.78 -19.65 12.11
C LYS A 3 31.09 -21.14 12.26
N THR A 4 31.14 -21.84 11.13
CA THR A 4 32.22 -22.75 10.69
C THR A 4 31.94 -23.18 9.23
N TRP A 5 32.96 -23.71 8.53
CA TRP A 5 33.05 -24.07 7.09
C TRP A 5 33.66 -22.97 6.21
N SER A 6 34.98 -22.75 6.27
CA SER A 6 36.10 -23.56 5.74
C SER A 6 36.38 -23.30 4.25
N HIS A 7 37.55 -22.71 4.02
CA HIS A 7 38.18 -22.41 2.73
C HIS A 7 38.44 -23.71 1.93
N LYS A 8 37.93 -23.78 0.70
CA LYS A 8 38.52 -24.60 -0.35
C LYS A 8 38.41 -23.86 -1.69
N SER A 9 39.55 -23.72 -2.35
CA SER A 9 39.79 -22.98 -3.59
C SER A 9 38.89 -23.43 -4.75
N LYS A 10 38.32 -22.47 -5.48
CA LYS A 10 37.65 -22.69 -6.77
C LYS A 10 38.46 -22.03 -7.90
N PRO A 11 38.57 -22.67 -9.07
CA PRO A 11 39.16 -22.06 -10.26
C PRO A 11 38.23 -20.97 -10.83
N GLN A 12 38.86 -20.09 -11.60
CA GLN A 12 38.38 -18.82 -12.12
C GLN A 12 37.30 -19.01 -13.21
N GLU A 13 36.07 -18.56 -12.94
CA GLU A 13 34.99 -18.41 -13.93
C GLU A 13 34.24 -17.08 -13.75
N SER A 14 33.82 -16.53 -14.89
CA SER A 14 33.39 -15.15 -15.20
C SER A 14 32.70 -14.36 -14.08
N GLY A 15 33.21 -13.14 -13.85
CA GLY A 15 32.71 -12.21 -12.85
C GLY A 15 31.27 -11.76 -13.10
N LEU A 16 30.36 -12.26 -12.28
CA LEU A 16 29.13 -11.57 -11.91
C LEU A 16 29.18 -11.37 -10.39
N ARG A 17 29.59 -10.18 -9.93
CA ARG A 17 29.58 -9.85 -8.50
C ARG A 17 28.15 -9.88 -8.00
N SER A 18 27.87 -10.75 -7.03
CA SER A 18 26.67 -10.66 -6.21
C SER A 18 26.66 -9.30 -5.51
N SER A 19 25.71 -8.42 -5.85
CA SER A 19 25.49 -7.20 -5.07
C SER A 19 25.06 -7.60 -3.66
N GLU A 20 25.85 -7.26 -2.66
CA GLU A 20 25.43 -7.35 -1.27
C GLU A 20 24.18 -6.46 -1.07
N LEU A 21 23.26 -6.91 -0.21
CA LEU A 21 21.98 -6.25 0.03
C LEU A 21 22.20 -4.78 0.40
N GLY A 22 21.71 -3.85 -0.42
CA GLY A 22 21.55 -2.45 -0.06
C GLY A 22 22.64 -1.48 -0.52
N GLU A 23 23.67 -1.92 -1.23
CA GLU A 23 24.68 -1.01 -1.78
C GLU A 23 24.27 -0.48 -3.17
N VAL A 24 24.23 0.85 -3.32
CA VAL A 24 24.14 1.49 -4.63
C VAL A 24 25.53 1.39 -5.24
N ILE A 25 25.74 0.44 -6.13
CA ILE A 25 27.01 0.27 -6.83
C ILE A 25 27.17 1.45 -7.79
N ASP A 26 27.95 2.45 -7.38
CA ASP A 26 28.48 3.49 -8.25
C ASP A 26 29.64 2.89 -9.09
N ASP A 27 29.32 1.96 -9.99
CA ASP A 27 30.31 1.46 -10.95
C ASP A 27 30.44 2.46 -12.12
N PRO A 28 31.66 2.90 -12.52
CA PRO A 28 31.85 3.89 -13.59
C PRO A 28 31.49 3.41 -15.00
N ALA A 29 31.06 2.15 -15.17
CA ALA A 29 30.70 1.56 -16.44
C ALA A 29 29.21 1.18 -16.43
N SER A 30 28.49 1.68 -17.45
CA SER A 30 27.06 1.43 -17.75
C SER A 30 26.43 0.25 -16.98
N SER A 31 25.72 0.54 -15.89
CA SER A 31 24.91 -0.47 -15.23
C SER A 31 23.66 -0.74 -16.08
N HIS A 32 23.59 -1.94 -16.66
CA HIS A 32 22.44 -2.42 -17.42
C HIS A 32 21.36 -2.91 -16.45
N ASP A 33 20.24 -2.20 -16.38
CA ASP A 33 19.07 -2.57 -15.58
C ASP A 33 18.11 -3.44 -16.41
N ALA A 34 17.61 -4.53 -15.83
CA ALA A 34 16.71 -5.46 -16.52
C ALA A 34 15.38 -4.85 -16.99
N VAL A 35 15.00 -3.68 -16.46
CA VAL A 35 13.75 -2.97 -16.78
C VAL A 35 14.04 -1.64 -17.46
N PHE A 36 15.07 -0.91 -17.00
CA PHE A 36 15.39 0.44 -17.47
C PHE A 36 16.51 0.50 -18.51
N GLY A 37 17.16 -0.62 -18.84
CA GLY A 37 18.27 -0.69 -19.80
C GLY A 37 19.52 0.01 -19.28
N ASP A 38 20.35 0.55 -20.18
CA ASP A 38 21.60 1.22 -19.82
C ASP A 38 21.35 2.54 -19.06
N ILE A 39 21.82 2.61 -17.82
CA ILE A 39 21.76 3.82 -17.00
C ILE A 39 22.81 4.81 -17.51
N SER A 40 22.37 5.69 -18.43
CA SER A 40 23.22 6.75 -19.01
C SER A 40 23.35 7.94 -18.05
N ARG A 41 24.54 8.57 -18.03
CA ARG A 41 24.85 9.77 -17.21
C ARG A 41 23.99 10.99 -17.54
N LYS A 42 23.30 11.00 -18.68
CA LYS A 42 22.41 12.10 -19.15
C LYS A 42 20.92 11.80 -18.98
N GLY A 43 20.54 10.59 -18.56
CA GLY A 43 19.15 10.17 -18.30
C GLY A 43 18.75 10.25 -16.83
N PRO A 44 17.45 10.26 -16.51
CA PRO A 44 16.99 10.16 -15.12
C PRO A 44 17.42 8.82 -14.50
N ASN A 45 18.17 8.88 -13.39
CA ASN A 45 18.59 7.68 -12.66
C ASN A 45 17.46 7.20 -11.73
N TYR A 46 16.80 6.12 -12.13
CA TYR A 46 15.68 5.52 -11.39
C TYR A 46 16.07 4.72 -10.15
N ARG A 47 17.37 4.51 -9.91
CA ARG A 47 17.91 3.81 -8.74
C ARG A 47 18.53 4.76 -7.70
N ASN A 48 18.39 6.07 -7.87
CA ASN A 48 19.06 7.07 -7.04
C ASN A 48 18.36 7.36 -5.69
N VAL A 49 17.35 6.57 -5.33
CA VAL A 49 16.73 6.60 -4.01
C VAL A 49 17.42 5.52 -3.19
N GLY A 50 18.46 5.91 -2.45
CA GLY A 50 19.16 5.01 -1.53
C GLY A 50 18.21 4.42 -0.48
N TRP A 51 18.68 3.46 0.33
CA TRP A 51 17.81 2.73 1.27
C TRP A 51 17.09 3.67 2.25
N LEU A 52 17.77 4.69 2.78
CA LEU A 52 17.18 5.70 3.67
C LEU A 52 16.06 6.50 2.99
N GLY A 53 16.30 6.94 1.75
CA GLY A 53 15.28 7.63 0.96
C GLY A 53 14.09 6.73 0.66
N THR A 54 14.34 5.43 0.41
CA THR A 54 13.30 4.43 0.19
C THR A 54 12.46 4.25 1.44
N VAL A 55 13.09 4.05 2.60
CA VAL A 55 12.40 3.90 3.89
C VAL A 55 11.54 5.11 4.20
N ALA A 56 12.08 6.33 4.05
CA ALA A 56 11.32 7.56 4.29
C ALA A 56 10.12 7.71 3.33
N LEU A 57 10.32 7.39 2.04
CA LEU A 57 9.24 7.42 1.05
C LEU A 57 8.16 6.39 1.36
N MET A 58 8.55 5.19 1.80
CA MET A 58 7.61 4.12 2.11
C MET A 58 6.83 4.42 3.41
N MET A 59 7.50 4.80 4.49
CA MET A 59 6.87 5.18 5.77
C MET A 59 5.82 6.27 5.59
N LYS A 60 6.10 7.29 4.77
CA LYS A 60 5.14 8.37 4.48
C LYS A 60 3.80 7.83 3.95
N THR A 61 3.84 6.85 3.06
CA THR A 61 2.61 6.28 2.46
C THR A 61 1.85 5.35 3.40
N GLN A 62 2.48 4.87 4.47
CA GLN A 62 1.85 3.99 5.45
C GLN A 62 1.09 4.76 6.51
N ILE A 63 1.74 5.81 7.05
CA ILE A 63 1.21 6.54 8.19
C ILE A 63 -0.07 7.30 7.81
N GLY A 64 -0.13 7.86 6.60
CA GLY A 64 -1.25 8.73 6.20
C GLY A 64 -2.62 8.04 6.17
N LEU A 65 -2.71 6.81 5.65
CA LEU A 65 -3.98 6.09 5.53
C LEU A 65 -4.37 5.38 6.84
N GLY A 66 -3.41 4.76 7.53
CA GLY A 66 -3.70 3.94 8.71
C GLY A 66 -4.09 4.73 9.96
N VAL A 67 -3.66 5.99 10.10
CA VAL A 67 -3.95 6.80 11.30
C VAL A 67 -5.45 7.11 11.44
N LEU A 68 -6.21 7.15 10.34
CA LEU A 68 -7.66 7.38 10.38
C LEU A 68 -8.46 6.09 10.60
N SER A 69 -8.02 4.96 10.02
CA SER A 69 -8.74 3.69 10.08
C SER A 69 -8.52 2.91 11.38
N ILE A 70 -7.33 2.99 11.98
CA ILE A 70 -6.99 2.21 13.20
C ILE A 70 -7.88 2.59 14.40
N PRO A 71 -8.14 3.88 14.71
CA PRO A 71 -9.02 4.26 15.81
C PRO A 71 -10.45 3.73 15.63
N ALA A 72 -11.02 3.84 14.42
CA ALA A 72 -12.35 3.33 14.11
C ALA A 72 -12.44 1.79 14.27
N ALA A 73 -11.39 1.08 13.87
CA ALA A 73 -11.33 -0.37 14.06
C ALA A 73 -11.22 -0.76 15.55
N PHE A 74 -10.52 0.04 16.36
CA PHE A 74 -10.40 -0.18 17.80
C PHE A 74 -11.68 0.15 18.56
N ASP A 75 -12.45 1.16 18.12
CA ASP A 75 -13.78 1.44 18.67
C ASP A 75 -14.76 0.28 18.39
N THR A 76 -14.73 -0.24 17.16
CA THR A 76 -15.60 -1.35 16.74
C THR A 76 -15.25 -2.67 17.44
N LEU A 77 -13.97 -3.06 17.46
CA LEU A 77 -13.53 -4.35 18.02
C LEU A 77 -13.35 -4.29 19.54
N GLY A 78 -12.94 -3.13 20.07
CA GLY A 78 -12.36 -2.98 21.40
C GLY A 78 -10.84 -3.09 21.37
N ILE A 79 -10.18 -2.54 22.39
CA ILE A 79 -8.71 -2.39 22.44
C ILE A 79 -8.00 -3.75 22.37
N VAL A 80 -8.40 -4.72 23.20
CA VAL A 80 -7.71 -6.02 23.28
C VAL A 80 -7.81 -6.82 21.97
N PRO A 81 -9.01 -7.11 21.44
CA PRO A 81 -9.13 -7.81 20.16
C PRO A 81 -8.55 -6.99 18.99
N GLY A 82 -8.68 -5.67 19.00
CA GLY A 82 -8.09 -4.79 17.99
C GLY A 82 -6.57 -4.91 17.91
N VAL A 83 -5.87 -4.87 19.05
CA VAL A 83 -4.41 -5.05 19.12
C VAL A 83 -3.99 -6.45 18.66
N LEU A 84 -4.72 -7.51 19.07
CA LEU A 84 -4.42 -8.88 18.65
C LEU A 84 -4.53 -9.06 17.13
N VAL A 85 -5.61 -8.54 16.54
CA VAL A 85 -5.82 -8.56 15.08
C VAL A 85 -4.72 -7.75 14.37
N LEU A 86 -4.40 -6.55 14.87
CA LEU A 86 -3.37 -5.70 14.30
C LEU A 86 -2.00 -6.40 14.28
N CYS A 87 -1.60 -7.05 15.38
CA CYS A 87 -0.36 -7.81 15.44
C CYS A 87 -0.38 -9.03 14.50
N ALA A 88 -1.51 -9.74 14.39
CA ALA A 88 -1.64 -10.89 13.51
C ALA A 88 -1.53 -10.50 12.03
N ILE A 89 -2.24 -9.45 11.61
CA ILE A 89 -2.16 -8.90 10.25
C ILE A 89 -0.73 -8.40 9.96
N SER A 90 -0.12 -7.65 10.89
CA SER A 90 1.24 -7.15 10.75
C SER A 90 2.27 -8.28 10.58
N ALA A 91 2.12 -9.40 11.29
CA ALA A 91 3.00 -10.56 11.11
C ALA A 91 2.84 -11.20 9.73
N ILE A 92 1.60 -11.37 9.25
CA ILE A 92 1.32 -11.93 7.93
C ILE A 92 1.85 -11.02 6.82
N THR A 93 1.66 -9.71 6.93
CA THR A 93 2.13 -8.76 5.91
C THR A 93 3.65 -8.63 5.93
N THR A 94 4.29 -8.65 7.10
CA THR A 94 5.76 -8.67 7.20
C THR A 94 6.34 -9.90 6.50
N TRP A 95 5.73 -11.07 6.70
CA TRP A 95 6.12 -12.28 5.97
C TRP A 95 5.90 -12.13 4.46
N SER A 96 4.76 -11.59 4.05
CA SER A 96 4.38 -11.37 2.65
C SER A 96 5.38 -10.45 1.94
N ASP A 97 5.76 -9.32 2.57
CA ASP A 97 6.79 -8.40 2.09
C ASP A 97 8.16 -9.10 1.95
N CYS A 98 8.54 -9.94 2.92
CA CYS A 98 9.76 -10.74 2.82
C CYS A 98 9.72 -11.67 1.59
N ILE A 99 8.58 -12.29 1.30
CA ILE A 99 8.42 -13.14 0.11
C ILE A 99 8.52 -12.33 -1.18
N VAL A 100 7.89 -11.16 -1.26
CA VAL A 100 8.01 -10.27 -2.43
C VAL A 100 9.48 -9.90 -2.67
N GLY A 101 10.22 -9.57 -1.61
CA GLY A 101 11.65 -9.29 -1.69
C GLY A 101 12.46 -10.46 -2.25
N VAL A 102 12.24 -11.68 -1.74
CA VAL A 102 12.92 -12.90 -2.22
C VAL A 102 12.54 -13.22 -3.67
N PHE A 103 11.26 -13.10 -4.02
CA PHE A 103 10.75 -13.35 -5.37
C PHE A 103 11.38 -12.37 -6.37
N LYS A 104 11.47 -11.08 -6.00
CA LYS A 104 12.12 -10.04 -6.81
C LYS A 104 13.62 -10.27 -7.00
N LEU A 105 14.31 -10.85 -6.00
CA LEU A 105 15.72 -11.21 -6.13
C LEU A 105 15.92 -12.40 -7.08
N ARG A 106 14.96 -13.33 -7.13
CA ARG A 106 14.99 -14.52 -8.00
C ARG A 106 14.57 -14.22 -9.44
N HIS A 107 13.59 -13.36 -9.63
CA HIS A 107 13.03 -12.94 -10.93
C HIS A 107 13.26 -11.44 -11.12
N ARG A 108 14.49 -11.05 -11.49
CA ARG A 108 14.90 -9.64 -11.55
C ARG A 108 14.15 -8.85 -12.63
N GLU A 109 13.68 -9.52 -13.67
CA GLU A 109 12.87 -9.02 -14.77
C GLU A 109 11.45 -8.60 -14.37
N VAL A 110 10.93 -9.13 -13.25
CA VAL A 110 9.60 -8.81 -12.72
C VAL A 110 9.65 -7.42 -12.12
N TYR A 111 9.15 -6.39 -12.83
CA TYR A 111 9.18 -5.05 -12.28
C TYR A 111 8.02 -4.79 -11.32
N SER A 112 6.84 -5.28 -11.69
CA SER A 112 5.54 -4.93 -11.12
C SER A 112 4.74 -6.19 -10.77
N ILE A 113 3.67 -6.04 -10.00
CA ILE A 113 2.83 -7.18 -9.56
C ILE A 113 2.14 -7.90 -10.73
N ASP A 114 1.84 -7.20 -11.83
CA ASP A 114 1.32 -7.79 -13.06
C ASP A 114 2.36 -8.64 -13.80
N ASP A 115 3.64 -8.24 -13.80
CA ASP A 115 4.72 -9.09 -14.32
C ASP A 115 4.84 -10.37 -13.48
N ALA A 116 4.65 -10.27 -12.15
CA ALA A 116 4.60 -11.45 -11.27
C ALA A 116 3.37 -12.31 -11.58
N GLY A 117 2.20 -11.70 -11.78
CA GLY A 117 0.99 -12.37 -12.23
C GLY A 117 1.16 -13.04 -13.59
N GLN A 118 1.92 -12.42 -14.51
CA GLN A 118 2.27 -13.00 -15.80
C GLN A 118 3.12 -14.25 -15.65
N LEU A 119 4.11 -14.21 -14.75
CA LEU A 119 5.00 -15.33 -14.50
C LEU A 119 4.27 -16.50 -13.86
N MET A 120 3.38 -16.23 -12.89
CA MET A 120 2.64 -17.26 -12.16
C MET A 120 1.45 -17.85 -12.94
N PHE A 121 0.68 -17.02 -13.63
CA PHE A 121 -0.62 -17.40 -14.23
C PHE A 121 -0.76 -17.02 -15.71
N GLY A 122 0.34 -16.65 -16.38
CA GLY A 122 0.34 -16.28 -17.79
C GLY A 122 -0.41 -14.98 -18.07
N ARG A 123 -0.89 -14.82 -19.32
CA ARG A 123 -1.50 -13.57 -19.80
C ARG A 123 -2.70 -13.11 -18.96
N ILE A 124 -3.52 -14.05 -18.50
CA ILE A 124 -4.71 -13.74 -17.69
C ILE A 124 -4.29 -13.15 -16.35
N GLY A 125 -3.31 -13.75 -15.67
CA GLY A 125 -2.78 -13.21 -14.41
C GLY A 125 -2.23 -11.80 -14.53
N ARG A 126 -1.56 -11.51 -15.66
CA ARG A 126 -1.05 -10.17 -15.95
C ARG A 126 -2.16 -9.13 -15.98
N GLU A 127 -3.21 -9.38 -16.74
CA GLU A 127 -4.30 -8.40 -16.90
C GLU A 127 -5.13 -8.28 -15.62
N VAL A 128 -5.44 -9.39 -14.94
CA VAL A 128 -6.21 -9.36 -13.69
C VAL A 128 -5.45 -8.59 -12.59
N MET A 129 -4.18 -8.90 -12.35
CA MET A 129 -3.40 -8.20 -11.33
C MET A 129 -3.11 -6.75 -11.71
N GLY A 130 -2.86 -6.47 -13.00
CA GLY A 130 -2.64 -5.10 -13.48
C GLY A 130 -3.88 -4.21 -13.33
N VAL A 131 -5.05 -4.70 -13.74
CA VAL A 131 -6.32 -3.97 -13.60
C VAL A 131 -6.69 -3.78 -12.14
N ALA A 132 -6.60 -4.85 -11.32
CA ALA A 132 -6.86 -4.77 -9.88
C ALA A 132 -5.95 -3.73 -9.21
N PHE A 133 -4.65 -3.74 -9.53
CA PHE A 133 -3.68 -2.79 -9.01
C PHE A 133 -3.99 -1.34 -9.41
N CYS A 134 -4.28 -1.11 -10.70
CA CYS A 134 -4.64 0.22 -11.19
C CYS A 134 -5.91 0.76 -10.53
N LEU A 135 -6.97 -0.05 -10.49
CA LEU A 135 -8.24 0.33 -9.87
C LEU A 135 -8.03 0.66 -8.40
N TYR A 136 -7.45 -0.27 -7.63
CA TYR A 136 -7.19 -0.08 -6.20
C TYR A 136 -6.49 1.26 -5.92
N TRP A 137 -5.41 1.56 -6.66
CA TRP A 137 -4.65 2.79 -6.44
C TRP A 137 -5.35 4.07 -6.91
N ILE A 138 -6.24 4.01 -7.89
CA ILE A 138 -7.08 5.16 -8.28
C ILE A 138 -8.01 5.54 -7.12
N PHE A 139 -8.64 4.56 -6.48
CA PHE A 139 -9.53 4.81 -5.34
C PHE A 139 -8.77 5.26 -4.09
N VAL A 140 -7.61 4.67 -3.81
CA VAL A 140 -6.71 5.14 -2.73
C VAL A 140 -6.26 6.59 -2.98
N ALA A 141 -5.93 6.95 -4.22
CA ALA A 141 -5.60 8.33 -4.57
C ALA A 141 -6.81 9.28 -4.38
N GLY A 142 -8.01 8.84 -4.76
CA GLY A 142 -9.27 9.55 -4.46
C GLY A 142 -9.45 9.79 -2.96
N SER A 143 -9.14 8.78 -2.14
CA SER A 143 -9.24 8.87 -0.68
C SER A 143 -8.26 9.86 -0.09
N GLY A 144 -7.03 9.87 -0.60
CA GLY A 144 -6.05 10.88 -0.22
C GLY A 144 -6.50 12.30 -0.56
N MET A 145 -7.12 12.52 -1.71
CA MET A 145 -7.64 13.83 -2.11
C MET A 145 -8.79 14.30 -1.21
N LEU A 146 -9.68 13.39 -0.82
CA LEU A 146 -10.75 13.72 0.13
C LEU A 146 -10.20 14.02 1.52
N GLY A 147 -9.25 13.21 2.01
CA GLY A 147 -8.54 13.51 3.26
C GLY A 147 -7.87 14.90 3.27
N ILE A 148 -7.25 15.27 2.14
CA ILE A 148 -6.69 16.62 1.96
C ILE A 148 -7.80 17.68 1.98
N SER A 149 -8.94 17.45 1.32
CA SER A 149 -10.07 18.37 1.30
C SER A 149 -10.65 18.60 2.69
N ILE A 150 -10.85 17.53 3.47
CA ILE A 150 -11.36 17.58 4.85
C ILE A 150 -10.40 18.37 5.73
N GLY A 151 -9.11 18.02 5.68
CA GLY A 151 -8.08 18.70 6.46
C GLY A 151 -7.96 20.18 6.09
N LEU A 152 -8.06 20.51 4.80
CA LEU A 152 -8.06 21.90 4.35
C LEU A 152 -9.33 22.65 4.78
N ASN A 153 -10.51 22.04 4.67
CA ASN A 153 -11.77 22.65 5.11
C ASN A 153 -11.80 22.90 6.62
N ALA A 154 -11.20 22.00 7.42
CA ALA A 154 -11.09 22.18 8.87
C ALA A 154 -10.13 23.32 9.26
N VAL A 155 -9.13 23.64 8.43
CA VAL A 155 -8.08 24.64 8.74
C VAL A 155 -8.32 25.98 8.04
N SER A 156 -9.05 26.01 6.93
CA SER A 156 -9.21 27.17 6.06
C SER A 156 -10.53 27.92 6.28
N THR A 157 -10.47 29.13 6.84
CA THR A 157 -11.40 30.21 6.48
C THR A 157 -10.96 30.97 5.21
N HIS A 158 -9.74 30.75 4.70
CA HIS A 158 -9.31 31.21 3.37
C HIS A 158 -8.35 30.23 2.70
N GLY A 159 -8.75 29.77 1.51
CA GLY A 159 -8.05 28.75 0.74
C GLY A 159 -6.80 29.28 0.06
N THR A 160 -5.69 28.57 0.22
CA THR A 160 -4.65 28.42 -0.81
C THR A 160 -3.53 27.50 -0.29
N CYS A 161 -3.27 26.40 -1.00
CA CYS A 161 -1.89 26.09 -1.39
C CYS A 161 -1.83 24.96 -2.43
N THR A 162 -1.40 25.28 -3.65
CA THR A 162 -0.89 24.28 -4.60
C THR A 162 0.59 24.55 -4.77
N ALA A 163 1.45 23.72 -4.18
CA ALA A 163 2.90 23.85 -4.29
C ALA A 163 3.43 22.98 -5.44
N THR A 164 4.11 23.62 -6.40
CA THR A 164 4.86 22.98 -7.48
C THR A 164 6.16 22.37 -6.94
N LEU A 165 6.31 21.04 -7.03
CA LEU A 165 7.44 20.30 -6.45
C LEU A 165 8.57 20.09 -7.45
N GLY A 166 9.62 20.91 -7.35
CA GLY A 166 10.94 20.67 -7.93
C GLY A 166 11.90 20.08 -6.89
N ARG A 167 12.43 18.88 -7.17
CA ARG A 167 13.41 18.07 -6.40
C ARG A 167 12.84 17.29 -5.20
N ILE A 168 12.49 16.04 -5.48
CA ILE A 168 11.60 15.15 -4.70
C ILE A 168 12.22 14.58 -3.41
N SER A 169 13.55 14.46 -3.28
CA SER A 169 14.13 13.71 -2.14
C SER A 169 14.16 14.46 -0.81
N TRP A 170 14.37 15.79 -0.78
CA TRP A 170 14.35 16.56 0.49
C TRP A 170 12.91 16.81 0.97
N LEU A 171 11.97 16.95 0.03
CA LEU A 171 10.54 17.08 0.30
C LEU A 171 9.95 15.82 0.96
N ALA A 172 10.52 14.64 0.72
CA ALA A 172 10.13 13.41 1.41
C ALA A 172 10.36 13.51 2.92
N TRP A 173 11.51 14.07 3.34
CA TRP A 173 11.83 14.30 4.74
C TRP A 173 10.94 15.35 5.39
N ILE A 174 10.63 16.44 4.68
CA ILE A 174 9.68 17.46 5.18
C ILE A 174 8.29 16.86 5.37
N GLY A 175 7.81 16.08 4.40
CA GLY A 175 6.53 15.40 4.51
C GLY A 175 6.48 14.45 5.70
N LEU A 176 7.55 13.66 5.92
CA LEU A 176 7.65 12.75 7.05
C LEU A 176 7.67 13.50 8.39
N ILE A 177 8.49 14.56 8.52
CA ILE A 177 8.56 15.37 9.75
C ILE A 177 7.22 16.04 10.02
N CYS A 178 6.53 16.55 9.00
CA CYS A 178 5.22 17.17 9.14
C CYS A 178 4.17 16.16 9.65
N ILE A 179 4.12 14.96 9.08
CA ILE A 179 3.20 13.90 9.52
C ILE A 179 3.52 13.47 10.96
N LEU A 180 4.79 13.20 11.27
CA LEU A 180 5.19 12.79 12.62
C LEU A 180 4.93 13.90 13.65
N SER A 181 5.23 15.15 13.31
CA SER A 181 4.90 16.30 14.14
C SER A 181 3.41 16.39 14.39
N SER A 182 2.58 16.26 13.35
CA SER A 182 1.11 16.31 13.48
C SER A 182 0.60 15.21 14.42
N ILE A 183 1.06 13.96 14.24
CA ILE A 183 0.65 12.82 15.08
C ILE A 183 1.09 13.02 16.53
N LEU A 184 2.34 13.43 16.76
CA LEU A 184 2.86 13.66 18.10
C LEU A 184 2.14 14.82 18.77
N THR A 185 1.85 15.91 18.05
CA THR A 185 1.08 17.04 18.57
C THR A 185 -0.32 16.60 18.95
N VAL A 186 -1.04 15.83 18.11
CA VAL A 186 -2.37 15.31 18.44
C VAL A 186 -2.31 14.36 19.64
N THR A 187 -1.32 13.47 19.69
CA THR A 187 -1.15 12.53 20.81
C THR A 187 -0.91 13.25 22.13
N VAL A 188 -0.02 14.26 22.14
CA VAL A 188 0.23 15.08 23.33
C VAL A 188 -1.00 15.90 23.70
N ALA A 189 -1.65 16.53 22.71
CA ALA A 189 -2.85 17.34 22.94
C ALA A 189 -4.00 16.54 23.55
N VAL A 190 -4.26 15.32 23.05
CA VAL A 190 -5.28 14.42 23.62
C VAL A 190 -4.81 13.85 24.95
N GLY A 191 -3.52 13.58 25.12
CA GLY A 191 -2.97 13.00 26.36
C GLY A 191 -2.93 13.95 27.56
N ILE A 192 -2.86 15.27 27.34
CA ILE A 192 -2.94 16.28 28.41
C ILE A 192 -4.37 16.72 28.74
N GLN A 193 -5.33 16.42 27.86
CA GLN A 193 -6.73 16.80 28.06
C GLN A 193 -7.41 15.81 29.00
N ASP A 194 -7.98 16.32 30.10
CA ASP A 194 -8.77 15.49 31.03
C ASP A 194 -10.04 14.91 30.38
N ARG A 195 -10.54 15.57 29.32
CA ARG A 195 -11.70 15.14 28.54
C ARG A 195 -11.58 15.64 27.08
N PRO A 196 -12.10 14.91 26.08
CA PRO A 196 -12.07 15.35 24.70
C PRO A 196 -12.93 16.61 24.48
N ALA A 197 -12.60 17.40 23.46
CA ALA A 197 -13.34 18.63 23.12
C ALA A 197 -14.84 18.39 22.82
N SER A 198 -15.17 17.19 22.33
CA SER A 198 -16.53 16.73 22.05
C SER A 198 -17.30 16.25 23.30
N ALA A 199 -16.64 16.09 24.46
CA ALA A 199 -17.31 15.72 25.70
C ALA A 199 -18.03 16.91 26.35
N PRO A 200 -19.06 16.65 27.18
CA PRO A 200 -19.69 17.67 28.00
C PRO A 200 -18.65 18.46 28.81
N GLN A 201 -18.66 19.79 28.65
CA GLN A 201 -17.71 20.69 29.31
C GLN A 201 -17.96 20.76 30.83
N THR A 202 -19.13 20.32 31.29
CA THR A 202 -19.53 20.23 32.71
C THR A 202 -20.18 18.87 32.98
N GLY A 203 -19.93 18.29 34.17
CA GLY A 203 -20.46 16.98 34.58
C GLY A 203 -19.40 15.87 34.72
N GLU A 204 -19.81 14.70 35.20
CA GLU A 204 -19.00 13.48 35.19
C GLU A 204 -18.81 12.99 33.76
N TRP A 205 -17.55 12.80 33.37
CA TRP A 205 -17.17 12.20 32.10
C TRP A 205 -16.54 10.84 32.37
N SER A 206 -17.09 9.80 31.75
CA SER A 206 -16.47 8.49 31.66
C SER A 206 -16.02 8.29 30.23
N SER A 207 -14.80 7.82 30.03
CA SER A 207 -14.35 7.46 28.69
C SER A 207 -15.19 6.29 28.15
N ASP A 208 -15.49 6.37 26.87
CA ASP A 208 -16.23 5.41 26.06
C ASP A 208 -15.34 4.29 25.50
N PHE A 209 -14.03 4.26 25.83
CA PHE A 209 -13.16 3.20 25.37
C PHE A 209 -13.65 1.84 25.86
N LYS A 210 -13.78 0.88 24.95
CA LYS A 210 -14.19 -0.49 25.26
C LYS A 210 -12.98 -1.39 25.23
N ILE A 211 -12.69 -2.08 26.34
CA ILE A 211 -11.59 -3.06 26.39
C ILE A 211 -11.88 -4.23 25.44
N ILE A 212 -13.12 -4.72 25.48
CA ILE A 212 -13.67 -5.74 24.60
C ILE A 212 -15.05 -5.23 24.17
N ASN A 213 -15.31 -5.18 22.87
CA ASN A 213 -16.63 -4.86 22.33
C ASN A 213 -17.29 -6.13 21.76
N HIS A 214 -18.61 -6.06 21.52
CA HIS A 214 -19.40 -7.14 20.93
C HIS A 214 -20.06 -6.68 19.61
N PRO A 215 -19.26 -6.36 18.58
CA PRO A 215 -19.79 -5.96 17.28
C PRO A 215 -20.53 -7.12 16.60
N SER A 216 -21.44 -6.77 15.69
CA SER A 216 -21.96 -7.72 14.71
C SER A 216 -20.84 -8.26 13.82
N PHE A 217 -21.09 -9.38 13.15
CA PHE A 217 -20.11 -9.96 12.22
C PHE A 217 -19.69 -8.97 11.13
N THR A 218 -20.65 -8.21 10.58
CA THR A 218 -20.44 -7.22 9.51
C THR A 218 -19.55 -6.06 9.97
N GLU A 219 -19.79 -5.52 11.15
CA GLU A 219 -18.97 -4.45 11.73
C GLU A 219 -17.55 -4.96 12.01
N ALA A 220 -17.45 -6.13 12.66
CA ALA A 220 -16.17 -6.73 12.99
C ALA A 220 -15.31 -6.99 11.74
N ILE A 221 -15.90 -7.59 10.70
CA ILE A 221 -15.15 -7.95 9.50
C ILE A 221 -14.77 -6.75 8.65
N THR A 222 -15.60 -5.71 8.65
CA THR A 222 -15.30 -4.44 7.99
C THR A 222 -14.14 -3.74 8.70
N ALA A 223 -14.12 -3.72 10.04
CA ALA A 223 -13.03 -3.18 10.84
C ALA A 223 -11.71 -3.95 10.62
N VAL A 224 -11.76 -5.29 10.60
CA VAL A 224 -10.58 -6.12 10.29
C VAL A 224 -10.06 -5.86 8.87
N SER A 225 -10.97 -5.79 7.89
CA SER A 225 -10.63 -5.55 6.49
C SER A 225 -10.10 -4.13 6.23
N ALA A 226 -10.37 -3.19 7.12
CA ALA A 226 -9.82 -1.82 7.09
C ALA A 226 -8.45 -1.70 7.77
N ILE A 227 -7.88 -2.78 8.32
CA ILE A 227 -6.50 -2.85 8.84
C ILE A 227 -5.54 -3.55 7.84
N VAL A 228 -6.10 -4.35 6.92
CA VAL A 228 -5.35 -5.17 5.96
C VAL A 228 -4.61 -4.34 4.89
N PRO A 229 -5.25 -3.38 4.19
CA PRO A 229 -4.63 -2.69 3.06
C PRO A 229 -3.49 -1.72 3.43
N GLU A 230 -3.37 -1.36 4.71
CA GLU A 230 -2.39 -0.40 5.23
C GLU A 230 -0.99 -0.99 5.32
N ALA A 231 -0.88 -2.31 5.44
CA ALA A 231 0.32 -2.99 5.92
C ALA A 231 1.32 -3.46 4.83
N GLU A 232 1.20 -3.01 3.59
CA GLU A 232 2.08 -3.45 2.48
C GLU A 232 3.06 -2.37 1.99
N LEU A 233 4.36 -2.68 1.96
CA LEU A 233 5.44 -1.73 1.68
C LEU A 233 6.08 -1.88 0.29
N ILE A 234 6.04 -3.07 -0.33
CA ILE A 234 7.02 -3.39 -1.39
C ILE A 234 6.43 -3.35 -2.81
N SER A 235 5.12 -3.53 -2.98
CA SER A 235 4.46 -3.53 -4.31
C SER A 235 3.94 -2.15 -4.76
N ARG A 236 4.07 -1.11 -3.93
CA ARG A 236 3.46 0.21 -4.16
C ARG A 236 4.18 1.01 -5.24
N LYS A 237 3.88 0.73 -6.51
CA LYS A 237 4.12 1.69 -7.60
C LYS A 237 2.93 2.64 -7.69
N LEU A 238 3.19 3.94 -7.75
CA LEU A 238 2.15 4.88 -8.12
C LEU A 238 1.57 4.45 -9.48
N PRO A 239 0.23 4.40 -9.65
CA PRO A 239 -0.41 3.97 -10.90
C PRO A 239 0.07 4.77 -12.11
N GLY A 240 0.41 6.06 -11.93
CA GLY A 240 1.05 6.87 -12.97
C GLY A 240 2.41 6.32 -13.41
N LYS A 241 3.27 5.86 -12.47
CA LYS A 241 4.55 5.21 -12.78
C LYS A 241 4.34 3.84 -13.41
N TYR A 242 3.34 3.10 -12.97
CA TYR A 242 2.97 1.81 -13.56
C TYR A 242 2.60 1.97 -15.03
N MET A 243 1.64 2.85 -15.35
CA MET A 243 1.19 3.13 -16.71
C MET A 243 2.32 3.67 -17.58
N PHE A 244 3.12 4.59 -17.04
CA PHE A 244 4.30 5.13 -17.70
C PHE A 244 5.29 4.05 -18.11
N VAL A 245 5.65 3.15 -17.18
CA VAL A 245 6.56 2.03 -17.48
C VAL A 245 5.90 1.07 -18.46
N ARG A 246 4.61 0.76 -18.33
CA ARG A 246 3.89 -0.13 -19.25
C ARG A 246 3.88 0.39 -20.69
N PHE A 247 3.68 1.70 -20.89
CA PHE A 247 3.66 2.31 -22.23
C PHE A 247 5.05 2.48 -22.85
N LEU A 248 6.06 2.82 -22.05
CA LEU A 248 7.40 3.10 -22.58
C LEU A 248 8.37 1.92 -22.45
N ARG A 249 7.97 0.77 -21.90
CA ARG A 249 8.83 -0.42 -21.76
C ARG A 249 9.43 -0.82 -23.10
N GLY A 250 10.74 -1.04 -23.13
CA GLY A 250 11.46 -1.43 -24.35
C GLY A 250 11.73 -0.28 -25.32
N THR A 251 11.31 0.95 -25.02
CA THR A 251 11.62 2.14 -25.82
C THR A 251 12.78 2.93 -25.22
N LYS A 252 13.57 3.61 -26.06
CA LYS A 252 14.61 4.54 -25.60
C LYS A 252 14.05 5.70 -24.75
N HIS A 253 12.77 6.02 -24.90
CA HIS A 253 12.10 7.13 -24.22
C HIS A 253 11.93 6.89 -22.72
N LEU A 254 11.92 5.63 -22.28
CA LEU A 254 11.79 5.31 -20.85
C LEU A 254 12.93 5.88 -20.01
N ALA A 255 14.18 5.75 -20.49
CA ALA A 255 15.39 6.14 -19.75
C ALA A 255 16.07 7.41 -20.28
N SER A 256 15.53 8.04 -21.34
CA SER A 256 16.08 9.27 -21.91
C SER A 256 15.17 10.48 -21.70
N ASN A 257 15.80 11.64 -21.44
CA ASN A 257 15.13 12.94 -21.30
C ASN A 257 14.57 13.42 -22.65
N THR A 258 13.41 12.90 -23.04
CA THR A 258 12.74 13.25 -24.30
C THR A 258 11.38 13.89 -24.04
N ILE A 259 10.83 14.63 -25.02
CA ILE A 259 9.49 15.21 -24.88
C ILE A 259 8.44 14.10 -24.70
N ILE A 260 8.59 12.97 -25.39
CA ILE A 260 7.71 11.79 -25.26
C ILE A 260 7.73 11.26 -23.81
N HIS A 261 8.89 11.22 -23.17
CA HIS A 261 9.01 10.84 -21.76
C HIS A 261 8.18 11.75 -20.87
N TRP A 262 8.41 13.06 -20.94
CA TRP A 262 7.73 14.02 -20.08
C TRP A 262 6.22 14.10 -20.38
N ALA A 263 5.83 14.08 -21.65
CA ALA A 263 4.43 14.07 -22.07
C ALA A 263 3.71 12.81 -21.57
N THR A 264 4.32 11.64 -21.68
CA THR A 264 3.72 10.38 -21.18
C THR A 264 3.63 10.38 -19.66
N TRP A 265 4.68 10.84 -18.96
CA TRP A 265 4.69 10.93 -17.49
C TRP A 265 3.59 11.85 -16.97
N PHE A 266 3.54 13.09 -17.47
CA PHE A 266 2.54 14.06 -17.05
C PHE A 266 1.13 13.64 -17.49
N GLY A 267 0.98 13.06 -18.69
CA GLY A 267 -0.29 12.53 -19.17
C GLY A 267 -0.82 11.39 -18.30
N CYS A 268 0.02 10.41 -17.95
CA CYS A 268 -0.36 9.32 -17.05
C CYS A 268 -0.73 9.84 -15.65
N THR A 269 0.08 10.75 -15.12
CA THR A 269 -0.15 11.32 -13.77
C THR A 269 -1.44 12.14 -13.74
N PHE A 270 -1.62 13.06 -14.69
CA PHE A 270 -2.82 13.89 -14.79
C PHE A 270 -4.07 13.03 -15.05
N GLY A 271 -3.99 12.04 -15.94
CA GLY A 271 -5.11 11.15 -16.24
C GLY A 271 -5.57 10.37 -15.01
N VAL A 272 -4.64 9.78 -14.26
CA VAL A 272 -4.96 9.10 -13.00
C VAL A 272 -5.59 10.06 -11.99
N THR A 273 -5.00 11.25 -11.81
CA THR A 273 -5.53 12.24 -10.86
C THR A 273 -6.92 12.72 -11.27
N ALA A 274 -7.16 12.98 -12.55
CA ALA A 274 -8.46 13.42 -13.06
C ALA A 274 -9.52 12.33 -12.86
N ILE A 275 -9.22 11.08 -13.17
CA ILE A 275 -10.15 9.96 -12.95
C ILE A 275 -10.44 9.80 -11.46
N ALA A 276 -9.41 9.81 -10.61
CA ALA A 276 -9.58 9.71 -9.16
C ALA A 276 -10.43 10.87 -8.60
N TYR A 277 -10.26 12.08 -9.12
CA TYR A 277 -11.05 13.26 -8.73
C TYR A 277 -12.52 13.13 -9.17
N LEU A 278 -12.76 12.69 -10.42
CA LEU A 278 -14.11 12.46 -10.94
C LEU A 278 -14.85 11.41 -10.11
N ILE A 279 -14.18 10.31 -9.76
CA ILE A 279 -14.73 9.27 -8.90
C ILE A 279 -15.03 9.84 -7.50
N ALA A 280 -14.08 10.56 -6.89
CA ALA A 280 -14.23 11.14 -5.56
C ALA A 280 -15.37 12.16 -5.46
N SER A 281 -15.64 12.91 -6.54
CA SER A 281 -16.73 13.90 -6.63
C SER A 281 -18.08 13.31 -7.06
N ALA A 282 -18.08 12.15 -7.72
CA ALA A 282 -19.30 11.48 -8.14
C ALA A 282 -19.98 10.68 -7.03
N ILE A 283 -19.22 10.19 -6.03
CA ILE A 283 -19.71 9.24 -5.03
C ILE A 283 -20.05 9.96 -3.72
N PRO A 284 -21.31 9.90 -3.27
CA PRO A 284 -21.73 10.60 -2.05
C PRO A 284 -21.34 9.90 -0.75
N VAL A 285 -21.14 8.58 -0.77
CA VAL A 285 -20.69 7.78 0.39
C VAL A 285 -19.31 7.21 0.09
N PHE A 286 -18.30 8.09 0.09
CA PHE A 286 -16.96 7.70 -0.35
C PHE A 286 -16.28 6.71 0.62
N GLY A 287 -16.50 6.86 1.94
CA GLY A 287 -15.91 5.97 2.95
C GLY A 287 -16.31 4.50 2.77
N GLY A 288 -17.59 4.21 2.55
CA GLY A 288 -18.07 2.85 2.30
C GLY A 288 -17.48 2.24 1.03
N LEU A 289 -17.32 3.04 -0.03
CA LEU A 289 -16.73 2.59 -1.28
C LEU A 289 -15.20 2.35 -1.16
N VAL A 290 -14.48 3.17 -0.41
CA VAL A 290 -13.06 2.88 -0.11
C VAL A 290 -12.92 1.60 0.69
N SER A 291 -13.77 1.39 1.69
CA SER A 291 -13.81 0.14 2.44
C SER A 291 -14.07 -1.05 1.52
N LEU A 292 -15.06 -0.96 0.63
CA LEU A 292 -15.39 -2.00 -0.35
C LEU A 292 -14.19 -2.35 -1.24
N ILE A 293 -13.49 -1.34 -1.74
CA ILE A 293 -12.39 -1.52 -2.67
C ILE A 293 -11.11 -1.99 -1.96
N GLY A 294 -10.89 -1.54 -0.73
CA GLY A 294 -9.87 -2.07 0.17
C GLY A 294 -10.12 -3.54 0.49
N ALA A 295 -11.35 -3.91 0.85
CA ALA A 295 -11.72 -5.28 1.14
C ALA A 295 -11.61 -6.18 -0.10
N LEU A 296 -12.10 -5.72 -1.25
CA LEU A 296 -12.11 -6.50 -2.49
C LEU A 296 -10.72 -6.58 -3.14
N LEU A 297 -10.14 -5.43 -3.50
CA LEU A 297 -8.91 -5.36 -4.29
C LEU A 297 -7.66 -5.26 -3.41
N GLY A 298 -7.73 -4.56 -2.29
CA GLY A 298 -6.61 -4.46 -1.34
C GLY A 298 -6.25 -5.83 -0.78
N THR A 299 -7.22 -6.54 -0.17
CA THR A 299 -7.00 -7.89 0.36
C THR A 299 -6.55 -8.87 -0.72
N PHE A 300 -7.17 -8.81 -1.91
CA PHE A 300 -6.77 -9.63 -3.05
C PHE A 300 -5.30 -9.43 -3.39
N LEU A 301 -4.86 -8.17 -3.57
CA LEU A 301 -3.49 -7.86 -3.97
C LEU A 301 -2.46 -8.12 -2.86
N SER A 302 -2.85 -8.00 -1.59
CA SER A 302 -1.92 -8.06 -0.45
C SER A 302 -1.65 -9.46 0.11
N PHE A 303 -2.59 -10.40 -0.04
CA PHE A 303 -2.47 -11.72 0.59
C PHE A 303 -2.31 -12.83 -0.44
N MET A 304 -3.15 -12.83 -1.48
CA MET A 304 -3.26 -13.97 -2.39
C MET A 304 -2.02 -14.11 -3.30
N PRO A 305 -1.51 -13.05 -3.97
CA PRO A 305 -0.31 -13.12 -4.79
C PRO A 305 0.92 -13.57 -4.00
N MET A 306 1.07 -13.19 -2.73
CA MET A 306 2.28 -13.46 -1.95
C MET A 306 2.36 -14.93 -1.54
N GLY A 307 1.25 -15.53 -1.12
CA GLY A 307 1.17 -16.98 -0.95
C GLY A 307 1.44 -17.73 -2.25
N CYS A 308 0.92 -17.23 -3.37
CA CYS A 308 1.16 -17.83 -4.70
C CYS A 308 2.63 -17.70 -5.14
N MET A 309 3.28 -16.57 -4.89
CA MET A 309 4.69 -16.34 -5.21
C MET A 309 5.58 -17.33 -4.48
N TRP A 310 5.37 -17.53 -3.17
CA TRP A 310 6.15 -18.52 -2.41
C TRP A 310 5.96 -19.93 -2.97
N LEU A 311 4.71 -20.32 -3.25
CA LEU A 311 4.38 -21.62 -3.80
C LEU A 311 5.04 -21.82 -5.17
N TYR A 312 4.87 -20.89 -6.11
CA TYR A 312 5.47 -20.95 -7.45
C TYR A 312 6.98 -21.24 -7.38
N ASP A 313 7.67 -20.52 -6.50
CA ASP A 313 9.11 -20.55 -6.34
C ASP A 313 9.65 -21.80 -5.62
N ASN A 314 8.84 -22.41 -4.75
CA ASN A 314 9.27 -23.50 -3.87
C ASN A 314 8.58 -24.84 -4.20
N TRP A 315 7.64 -24.87 -5.15
CA TRP A 315 6.87 -26.08 -5.48
C TRP A 315 7.75 -27.20 -6.02
N ALA A 316 8.68 -26.87 -6.93
CA ALA A 316 9.57 -27.86 -7.54
C ALA A 316 10.47 -28.55 -6.51
N ARG A 317 10.95 -27.81 -5.49
CA ARG A 317 11.80 -28.34 -4.41
C ARG A 317 11.09 -29.42 -3.58
N GLY A 318 9.78 -29.29 -3.40
CA GLY A 318 8.95 -30.27 -2.70
C GLY A 318 8.70 -31.57 -3.47
N LYS A 319 9.04 -31.64 -4.76
CA LYS A 319 9.01 -32.89 -5.53
C LYS A 319 10.22 -33.77 -5.24
N THR A 320 11.34 -33.17 -4.84
CA THR A 320 12.60 -33.88 -4.58
C THR A 320 12.81 -34.16 -3.10
N GLU A 321 12.53 -33.19 -2.21
CA GLU A 321 12.74 -33.33 -0.76
C GLU A 321 11.61 -32.71 0.05
N LYS A 322 10.73 -33.55 0.62
CA LYS A 322 9.58 -33.11 1.44
C LYS A 322 9.95 -32.96 2.91
N THR A 323 10.85 -32.04 3.21
CA THR A 323 11.26 -31.70 4.59
C THR A 323 10.07 -31.10 5.38
N TRP A 324 10.03 -31.31 6.70
CA TRP A 324 8.99 -30.76 7.57
C TRP A 324 8.83 -29.25 7.45
N SER A 325 9.94 -28.49 7.37
CA SER A 325 9.92 -27.04 7.17
C SER A 325 9.25 -26.64 5.84
N TRP A 326 9.41 -27.43 4.78
CA TRP A 326 8.74 -27.16 3.51
C TRP A 326 7.23 -27.38 3.64
N ARG A 327 6.80 -28.46 4.31
CA ARG A 327 5.37 -28.73 4.56
C ARG A 327 4.71 -27.61 5.38
N LEU A 328 5.39 -27.12 6.42
CA LEU A 328 4.90 -26.01 7.24
C LEU A 328 4.76 -24.72 6.42
N MET A 329 5.72 -24.41 5.54
CA MET A 329 5.65 -23.23 4.69
C MET A 329 4.58 -23.34 3.59
N VAL A 330 4.32 -24.55 3.06
CA VAL A 330 3.17 -24.79 2.18
C VAL A 330 1.88 -24.55 2.94
N LEU A 331 1.73 -25.12 4.14
CA LEU A 331 0.55 -24.93 4.98
C LEU A 331 0.32 -23.44 5.28
N TRP A 332 1.38 -22.71 5.64
CA TRP A 332 1.32 -21.28 5.91
C TRP A 332 0.92 -20.48 4.66
N SER A 333 1.52 -20.79 3.49
CA SER A 333 1.18 -20.09 2.24
C SER A 333 -0.27 -20.34 1.82
N VAL A 334 -0.76 -21.58 1.99
CA VAL A 334 -2.17 -21.91 1.76
C VAL A 334 -3.07 -21.19 2.77
N PHE A 335 -2.68 -21.14 4.05
CA PHE A 335 -3.41 -20.39 5.07
C PHE A 335 -3.54 -18.91 4.70
N VAL A 336 -2.46 -18.26 4.24
CA VAL A 336 -2.50 -16.85 3.81
C VAL A 336 -3.42 -16.64 2.60
N ILE A 337 -3.42 -17.56 1.63
CA ILE A 337 -4.33 -17.49 0.47
C ILE A 337 -5.80 -17.66 0.92
N VAL A 338 -6.07 -18.63 1.78
CA VAL A 338 -7.43 -18.92 2.27
C VAL A 338 -7.94 -17.78 3.16
N SER A 339 -7.11 -17.27 4.08
CA SER A 339 -7.48 -16.14 4.93
C SER A 339 -7.68 -14.86 4.11
N GLY A 340 -6.83 -14.60 3.10
CA GLY A 340 -7.02 -13.51 2.16
C GLY A 340 -8.32 -13.65 1.36
N THR A 341 -8.65 -14.85 0.89
CA THR A 341 -9.91 -15.11 0.18
C THR A 341 -11.12 -14.90 1.08
N PHE A 342 -11.05 -15.39 2.32
CA PHE A 342 -12.09 -15.20 3.32
C PHE A 342 -12.32 -13.73 3.60
N LEU A 343 -11.27 -12.99 3.97
CA LEU A 343 -11.31 -11.55 4.24
C LEU A 343 -11.82 -10.75 3.04
N MET A 344 -11.43 -11.14 1.83
CA MET A 344 -11.94 -10.52 0.60
C MET A 344 -13.46 -10.68 0.49
N ILE A 345 -13.98 -11.90 0.62
CA ILE A 345 -15.42 -12.18 0.49
C ILE A 345 -16.21 -11.53 1.63
N SER A 346 -15.79 -11.77 2.87
CA SER A 346 -16.51 -11.34 4.05
C SER A 346 -16.39 -9.83 4.28
N GLY A 347 -15.23 -9.24 3.97
CA GLY A 347 -15.04 -7.80 3.99
C GLY A 347 -15.84 -7.10 2.91
N THR A 348 -15.87 -7.64 1.68
CA THR A 348 -16.72 -7.11 0.60
C THR A 348 -18.19 -7.14 1.01
N TYR A 349 -18.66 -8.25 1.59
CA TYR A 349 -20.01 -8.35 2.14
C TYR A 349 -20.26 -7.28 3.22
N GLY A 350 -19.33 -7.14 4.16
CA GLY A 350 -19.37 -6.14 5.23
C GLY A 350 -19.54 -4.72 4.71
N SER A 351 -18.68 -4.33 3.76
CA SER A 351 -18.73 -3.01 3.14
C SER A 351 -20.01 -2.78 2.31
N VAL A 352 -20.53 -3.79 1.62
CA VAL A 352 -21.79 -3.67 0.87
C VAL A 352 -22.95 -3.40 1.81
N VAL A 353 -23.06 -4.15 2.92
CA VAL A 353 -24.10 -3.93 3.92
C VAL A 353 -23.95 -2.54 4.54
N GLY A 354 -22.74 -2.13 4.93
CA GLY A 354 -22.51 -0.79 5.48
C GLY A 354 -22.86 0.35 4.51
N ILE A 355 -22.65 0.15 3.20
CA ILE A 355 -23.10 1.09 2.17
C ILE A 355 -24.64 1.11 2.12
N MET A 356 -25.31 -0.04 2.14
CA MET A 356 -26.78 -0.11 2.12
C MET A 356 -27.38 0.64 3.31
N ASP A 357 -26.88 0.38 4.52
CA ASP A 357 -27.35 1.01 5.75
C ASP A 357 -27.18 2.54 5.69
N SER A 358 -26.01 3.00 5.20
CA SER A 358 -25.74 4.43 5.00
C SER A 358 -26.68 5.10 3.99
N TYR A 359 -27.10 4.36 2.95
CA TYR A 359 -28.04 4.85 1.94
C TYR A 359 -29.47 4.94 2.47
N GLU A 360 -29.89 3.99 3.31
CA GLU A 360 -31.20 4.00 3.96
C GLU A 360 -31.33 5.18 4.94
N GLU A 361 -30.28 5.46 5.72
CA GLU A 361 -30.26 6.58 6.68
C GLU A 361 -30.23 7.95 5.99
N SER A 362 -29.47 8.10 4.91
CA SER A 362 -29.30 9.38 4.20
C SER A 362 -30.41 9.70 3.18
N GLY A 363 -31.35 8.79 2.94
CA GLY A 363 -32.45 8.98 1.98
C GLY A 363 -32.03 9.02 0.50
N GLY A 364 -30.81 8.57 0.20
CA GLY A 364 -30.21 8.59 -1.14
C GLY A 364 -29.67 9.97 -1.53
N SER A 365 -28.35 10.08 -1.68
CA SER A 365 -27.71 11.33 -2.10
C SER A 365 -27.60 11.45 -3.62
N ALA A 366 -27.84 12.65 -4.15
CA ALA A 366 -27.62 12.98 -5.55
C ALA A 366 -26.12 12.98 -5.88
N ALA A 367 -25.72 12.32 -6.97
CA ALA A 367 -24.37 12.42 -7.52
C ALA A 367 -24.05 13.89 -7.87
N PHE A 368 -22.81 14.34 -7.61
CA PHE A 368 -22.36 15.73 -7.82
C PHE A 368 -23.04 16.80 -6.95
N SER A 369 -23.48 16.45 -5.74
CA SER A 369 -23.92 17.46 -4.78
C SER A 369 -22.73 18.25 -4.22
N CYS A 370 -22.91 19.55 -3.95
CA CYS A 370 -21.94 20.34 -3.19
C CYS A 370 -21.88 19.99 -1.68
N ALA A 371 -22.52 18.90 -1.26
CA ALA A 371 -22.52 18.44 0.12
C ALA A 371 -21.17 17.78 0.47
N ASP A 372 -20.78 17.89 1.74
CA ASP A 372 -19.59 17.24 2.25
C ASP A 372 -19.81 15.72 2.34
N ASN A 373 -18.97 14.94 1.65
CA ASN A 373 -19.04 13.48 1.57
C ASN A 373 -17.99 12.78 2.46
N SER A 374 -17.37 13.53 3.36
CA SER A 374 -16.30 13.10 4.25
C SER A 374 -16.74 12.35 5.50
N ASN A 375 -18.03 12.40 5.83
CA ASN A 375 -18.59 11.93 7.09
C ASN A 375 -17.96 12.60 8.34
N SER A 376 -17.41 13.82 8.22
CA SER A 376 -17.02 14.63 9.38
C SER A 376 -18.19 15.50 9.85
N THR A 377 -18.70 15.22 11.05
CA THR A 377 -19.69 16.05 11.77
C THR A 377 -19.11 17.32 12.35
#